data_AF-A0A212FKA9-F1
#
_entry.id   AF-A0A212FKA9-F1
#
_cell.length_a   1.000
_cell.length_b   1.000
_cell.length_c   1.000
_cell.angle_alpha   90.00
_cell.angle_beta   90.00
_cell.angle_gamma   90.00
#
_symmetry.space_group_name_H-M   'P 1'
#
loop_
_entity.id
_entity.type
_entity.pdbx_description
1 polymer ?
#
loop_
_entity_poly.entity_id
_entity_poly.type
_entity_poly.pdbx_seq_one_letter_code
_entity_poly.pdbx_strand_id
1 'polypeptide(L)'
;MTLNEKIPLKDLQHLKRVKRQNIILCPISSLNSETIQEYIEKNVGELKDIFDYFQVLEVPFIAPRVTRQYQETKKYWPCNFHPNHYWEKLVRDSFFSDHELLIHKKYMEVVFEIVKWQATCLQIKLCDAGLQDVNASVVVDPDINAVVTIAFDHRQTHPLQHTAMIAIDNVARTQNGGVWDSNISDDLMINLKEKFGINFGVRDSNKNSKEGPYLCTGYNMYILREPCHMCSMALVHARTKRIFFCIDNEEKGALKSTVKLQTISSLNHHFEVFTGFL
;
A
#
# COMPACT_ATOMS: atom_id res chain seq x y z
N MET A 1 17.49 -37.98 12.21
CA MET A 1 16.39 -37.63 11.31
C MET A 1 15.38 -36.85 12.14
N THR A 2 14.99 -35.64 11.73
CA THR A 2 14.11 -34.79 12.55
C THR A 2 12.65 -35.17 12.35
N LEU A 3 11.82 -35.07 13.40
CA LEU A 3 10.36 -35.29 13.29
C LEU A 3 9.73 -34.44 12.16
N ASN A 4 10.32 -33.28 11.87
CA ASN A 4 9.90 -32.37 10.78
C ASN A 4 10.11 -32.96 9.38
N GLU A 5 11.11 -33.81 9.19
CA GLU A 5 11.35 -34.50 7.92
C GLU A 5 10.32 -35.60 7.68
N LYS A 6 10.00 -36.39 8.72
CA LYS A 6 9.13 -37.57 8.59
C LYS A 6 7.63 -37.25 8.69
N ILE A 7 7.24 -36.33 9.59
CA ILE A 7 5.87 -35.84 9.71
C ILE A 7 5.90 -34.31 9.65
N PRO A 8 5.87 -33.71 8.45
CA PRO A 8 5.85 -32.26 8.31
C PRO A 8 4.48 -31.68 8.65
N LEU A 9 4.46 -30.61 9.46
CA LEU A 9 3.26 -29.82 9.75
C LEU A 9 3.02 -28.78 8.64
N LYS A 10 2.68 -29.23 7.43
CA LYS A 10 2.63 -28.38 6.22
C LYS A 10 1.81 -27.10 6.39
N ASP A 11 0.62 -27.21 6.99
CA ASP A 11 -0.30 -26.08 7.18
C ASP A 11 -0.05 -25.31 8.48
N LEU A 12 0.86 -25.77 9.34
CA LEU A 12 1.09 -25.24 10.69
C LEU A 12 2.58 -24.97 10.96
N GLN A 13 3.35 -24.62 9.93
CA GLN A 13 4.80 -24.37 10.04
C GLN A 13 5.15 -23.18 10.97
N HIS A 14 4.19 -22.27 11.19
CA HIS A 14 4.34 -21.17 12.14
C HIS A 14 4.30 -21.63 13.59
N LEU A 15 3.80 -22.82 13.92
CA LEU A 15 3.78 -23.31 15.29
C LEU A 15 5.15 -23.84 15.71
N LYS A 16 5.56 -23.59 16.96
CA LYS A 16 6.70 -24.31 17.53
C LYS A 16 6.26 -25.73 17.83
N ARG A 17 6.96 -26.74 17.30
CA ARG A 17 6.52 -28.13 17.45
C ARG A 17 6.44 -28.61 18.90
N VAL A 18 7.27 -28.05 19.78
CA VAL A 18 7.40 -28.48 21.18
C VAL A 18 6.98 -27.35 22.12
N LYS A 19 6.15 -27.68 23.13
CA LYS A 19 5.77 -26.81 24.25
C LYS A 19 5.93 -27.62 25.55
N ARG A 20 7.04 -27.40 26.26
CA ARG A 20 7.43 -28.17 27.46
C ARG A 20 7.53 -29.67 27.11
N GLN A 21 6.69 -30.51 27.67
CA GLN A 21 6.63 -31.96 27.42
C GLN A 21 5.64 -32.36 26.32
N ASN A 22 4.93 -31.40 25.72
CA ASN A 22 3.97 -31.68 24.65
C ASN A 22 4.59 -31.44 23.27
N ILE A 23 4.34 -32.37 22.35
CA ILE A 23 4.85 -32.34 20.97
C ILE A 23 3.68 -32.43 20.02
N ILE A 24 3.58 -31.50 19.07
CA ILE A 24 2.60 -31.60 17.99
C ILE A 24 3.06 -32.67 17.00
N LEU A 25 2.21 -33.66 16.78
CA LEU A 25 2.45 -34.75 15.83
C LEU A 25 1.84 -34.42 14.47
N CYS A 26 0.52 -34.33 14.40
CA CYS A 26 -0.23 -34.06 13.17
C CYS A 26 -1.59 -33.39 13.46
N PRO A 27 -2.20 -32.73 12.46
CA PRO A 27 -3.62 -32.36 12.50
C PRO A 27 -4.53 -33.59 12.52
N ILE A 28 -5.70 -33.50 13.15
CA ILE A 28 -6.71 -34.59 13.18
C ILE A 28 -7.15 -34.96 11.76
N SER A 29 -7.26 -33.97 10.87
CA SER A 29 -7.62 -34.18 9.46
C SER A 29 -6.64 -35.09 8.72
N SER A 30 -5.42 -35.30 9.24
CA SER A 30 -4.41 -36.18 8.63
C SER A 30 -4.56 -37.66 9.02
N LEU A 31 -5.40 -37.98 10.00
CA LEU A 31 -5.53 -39.35 10.52
C LEU A 31 -6.40 -40.27 9.66
N ASN A 32 -7.26 -39.76 8.76
CA ASN A 32 -8.07 -40.57 7.84
C ASN A 32 -8.76 -41.81 8.48
N SER A 33 -9.31 -41.66 9.69
CA SER A 33 -9.92 -42.73 10.50
C SER A 33 -8.96 -43.78 11.08
N GLU A 34 -7.65 -43.65 10.90
CA GLU A 34 -6.62 -44.41 11.61
C GLU A 34 -6.46 -43.87 13.05
N THR A 35 -6.05 -44.73 13.98
CA THR A 35 -5.63 -44.29 15.31
C THR A 35 -4.28 -43.57 15.25
N ILE A 36 -3.99 -42.71 16.23
CA ILE A 36 -2.69 -42.01 16.29
C ILE A 36 -1.51 -42.98 16.40
N GLN A 37 -1.70 -44.13 17.05
CA GLN A 37 -0.67 -45.16 17.18
C GLN A 37 -0.32 -45.79 15.83
N GLU A 38 -1.33 -46.21 15.07
CA GLU A 38 -1.16 -46.75 13.71
C GLU A 38 -0.46 -45.73 12.79
N TYR A 39 -0.86 -44.45 12.90
CA TYR A 39 -0.24 -43.37 12.15
C TYR A 39 1.26 -43.20 12.48
N ILE A 40 1.64 -43.27 13.76
CA ILE A 40 3.05 -43.16 14.18
C ILE A 40 3.84 -44.37 13.72
N GLU A 41 3.33 -45.59 13.90
CA GLU A 41 4.03 -46.82 13.48
C GLU A 41 4.32 -46.82 11.98
N LYS A 42 3.38 -46.31 11.18
CA LYS A 42 3.50 -46.18 9.73
C LYS A 42 4.49 -45.11 9.27
N ASN A 43 4.54 -43.94 9.94
CA ASN A 43 5.32 -42.78 9.48
C ASN A 43 6.65 -42.57 10.24
N VAL A 44 6.72 -43.00 11.50
CA VAL A 44 7.83 -42.80 12.46
C VAL A 44 7.89 -43.95 13.46
N GLY A 45 7.90 -45.20 12.98
CA GLY A 45 7.94 -46.38 13.85
C GLY A 45 9.09 -46.40 14.88
N GLU A 46 10.20 -45.70 14.59
CA GLU A 46 11.33 -45.50 15.52
C GLU A 46 10.95 -44.78 16.82
N LEU A 47 9.86 -44.00 16.81
CA LEU A 47 9.41 -43.18 17.94
C LEU A 47 8.16 -43.75 18.62
N LYS A 48 7.70 -44.93 18.21
CA LYS A 48 6.43 -45.52 18.67
C LYS A 48 6.37 -45.72 20.19
N ASP A 49 7.51 -46.02 20.81
CA ASP A 49 7.64 -46.32 22.25
C ASP A 49 8.07 -45.08 23.06
N ILE A 50 8.22 -43.91 22.42
CA ILE A 50 8.70 -42.67 23.06
C ILE A 50 7.53 -41.85 23.65
N PHE A 51 6.32 -42.04 23.13
CA PHE A 51 5.16 -41.25 23.53
C PHE A 51 4.29 -42.02 24.53
N ASP A 52 4.14 -41.47 25.73
CA ASP A 52 3.36 -42.11 26.80
C ASP A 52 1.84 -41.89 26.67
N TYR A 53 1.43 -40.74 26.12
CA TYR A 53 0.04 -40.31 26.09
C TYR A 53 -0.26 -39.40 24.89
N PHE A 54 -1.43 -39.60 24.27
CA PHE A 54 -1.93 -38.79 23.16
C PHE A 54 -3.16 -38.00 23.58
N GLN A 55 -3.20 -36.73 23.19
CA GLN A 55 -4.33 -35.84 23.42
C GLN A 55 -4.58 -34.95 22.22
N VAL A 56 -5.84 -34.57 22.06
CA VAL A 56 -6.26 -33.53 21.12
C VAL A 56 -6.09 -32.18 21.79
N LEU A 57 -5.41 -31.25 21.12
CA LEU A 57 -5.20 -29.89 21.60
C LEU A 57 -5.58 -28.86 20.53
N GLU A 58 -6.20 -27.77 20.98
CA GLU A 58 -6.46 -26.62 20.13
C GLU A 58 -5.19 -25.80 19.94
N VAL A 59 -4.91 -25.45 18.68
CA VAL A 59 -3.75 -24.64 18.29
C VAL A 59 -4.15 -23.56 17.29
N PRO A 60 -3.44 -22.42 17.22
CA PRO A 60 -3.73 -21.38 16.25
C PRO A 60 -3.55 -21.88 14.81
N PHE A 61 -4.65 -21.87 14.03
CA PHE A 61 -4.61 -22.25 12.63
C PHE A 61 -3.86 -21.24 11.75
N ILE A 62 -3.95 -19.95 12.09
CA ILE A 62 -3.33 -18.85 11.32
C ILE A 62 -2.17 -18.24 12.12
N ALA A 63 -1.06 -17.96 11.45
CA ALA A 63 0.08 -17.28 12.03
C ALA A 63 -0.28 -15.83 12.45
N PRO A 64 0.09 -15.39 13.67
CA PRO A 64 -0.13 -14.01 14.09
C PRO A 64 0.72 -13.06 13.23
N ARG A 65 0.12 -11.94 12.80
CA ARG A 65 0.79 -10.91 11.97
C ARG A 65 1.32 -9.74 12.79
N VAL A 66 0.71 -9.47 13.94
CA VAL A 66 1.10 -8.40 14.87
C VAL A 66 1.21 -8.90 16.31
N THR A 67 1.93 -8.14 17.14
CA THR A 67 2.28 -8.50 18.51
C THR A 67 1.04 -8.75 19.36
N ARG A 68 -0.01 -7.94 19.21
CA ARG A 68 -1.28 -8.17 19.90
C ARG A 68 -1.86 -9.55 19.59
N GLN A 69 -1.90 -9.95 18.32
CA GLN A 69 -2.35 -11.28 17.90
C GLN A 69 -1.42 -12.37 18.42
N TYR A 70 -0.11 -12.13 18.43
CA TYR A 70 0.86 -13.08 18.98
C TYR A 70 0.64 -13.32 20.48
N GLN A 71 0.39 -12.27 21.27
CA GLN A 71 0.12 -12.43 22.70
C GLN A 71 -1.14 -13.25 22.96
N GLU A 72 -2.19 -13.10 22.12
CA GLU A 72 -3.41 -13.90 22.23
C GLU A 72 -3.17 -15.35 21.79
N THR A 73 -2.56 -15.58 20.63
CA THR A 73 -2.30 -16.94 20.09
C THR A 73 -1.34 -17.74 20.97
N LYS A 74 -0.35 -17.09 21.58
CA LYS A 74 0.62 -17.70 22.51
C LYS A 74 -0.05 -18.34 23.73
N LYS A 75 -1.24 -17.87 24.15
CA LYS A 75 -2.01 -18.47 25.25
C LYS A 75 -2.37 -19.92 24.94
N TYR A 76 -2.74 -20.21 23.70
CA TYR A 76 -3.05 -21.56 23.20
C TYR A 76 -1.75 -22.34 22.93
N TRP A 77 -0.93 -21.86 21.99
CA TRP A 77 0.29 -22.56 21.60
C TRP A 77 1.40 -21.60 21.13
N PRO A 78 2.68 -21.84 21.49
CA PRO A 78 3.77 -20.99 21.04
C PRO A 78 3.94 -21.04 19.52
N CYS A 79 4.03 -19.86 18.90
CA CYS A 79 4.29 -19.69 17.47
C CYS A 79 5.69 -19.08 17.25
N ASN A 80 6.27 -19.33 16.08
CA ASN A 80 7.35 -18.54 15.51
C ASN A 80 6.75 -17.21 15.06
N PHE A 81 7.18 -16.12 15.69
CA PHE A 81 6.67 -14.79 15.39
C PHE A 81 7.83 -13.80 15.36
N HIS A 82 7.93 -13.09 14.24
CA HIS A 82 8.85 -11.98 14.04
C HIS A 82 7.99 -10.75 13.72
N PRO A 83 7.88 -9.78 14.65
CA PRO A 83 7.07 -8.59 14.44
C PRO A 83 7.50 -7.86 13.17
N ASN A 84 6.55 -7.63 12.26
CA ASN A 84 6.79 -6.78 11.11
C ASN A 84 6.50 -5.34 11.50
N HIS A 85 7.56 -4.52 11.53
CA HIS A 85 7.50 -3.14 11.97
C HIS A 85 6.46 -2.28 11.21
N TYR A 86 6.24 -2.57 9.93
CA TYR A 86 5.21 -1.89 9.12
C TYR A 86 3.80 -2.14 9.69
N TRP A 87 3.45 -3.42 9.90
CA TRP A 87 2.14 -3.80 10.43
C TRP A 87 1.95 -3.33 11.86
N GLU A 88 3.01 -3.36 12.68
CA GLU A 88 2.98 -2.82 14.04
C GLU A 88 2.63 -1.33 14.05
N LYS A 89 3.31 -0.53 13.22
CA LYS A 89 3.05 0.90 13.09
C LYS A 89 1.62 1.19 12.63
N LEU A 90 1.14 0.43 11.64
CA LEU A 90 -0.21 0.59 11.09
C LEU A 90 -1.30 0.32 12.15
N VAL A 91 -1.13 -0.72 12.97
CA VAL A 91 -2.11 -1.08 14.01
C VAL A 91 -2.03 -0.17 15.24
N ARG A 92 -0.85 0.43 15.51
CA ARG A 92 -0.64 1.33 16.66
C ARG A 92 -0.91 2.79 16.35
N ASP A 93 -1.45 3.10 15.18
CA ASP A 93 -1.71 4.47 14.72
C ASP A 93 -0.46 5.38 14.82
N SER A 94 0.71 4.80 14.54
CA SER A 94 2.03 5.47 14.57
C SER A 94 2.75 5.27 13.25
N PHE A 95 1.97 5.14 12.18
CA PHE A 95 2.47 4.92 10.84
C PHE A 95 3.28 6.10 10.32
N PHE A 96 2.72 7.29 10.51
CA PHE A 96 3.39 8.56 10.28
C PHE A 96 3.69 9.22 11.62
N SER A 97 4.85 9.86 11.70
CA SER A 97 5.15 10.84 12.76
C SER A 97 4.33 12.11 12.57
N ASP A 98 4.18 12.92 13.63
CA ASP A 98 3.48 14.21 13.56
C ASP A 98 4.07 15.13 12.48
N HIS A 99 5.38 15.09 12.30
CA HIS A 99 6.06 15.84 11.25
C HIS A 99 5.69 15.35 9.84
N GLU A 100 5.65 14.04 9.62
CA GLU A 100 5.22 13.46 8.34
C GLU A 100 3.75 13.78 8.03
N LEU A 101 2.88 13.73 9.05
CA LEU A 101 1.47 14.11 8.91
C LEU A 101 1.32 15.58 8.50
N LEU A 102 2.10 16.49 9.09
CA LEU A 102 2.12 17.90 8.70
C LEU A 102 2.57 18.09 7.25
N ILE A 103 3.57 17.31 6.79
CA ILE A 103 4.01 17.34 5.39
C ILE A 103 2.90 16.86 4.45
N HIS A 104 2.26 15.74 4.76
CA HIS A 104 1.17 15.19 3.94
C HIS A 104 -0.03 16.13 3.89
N LYS A 105 -0.39 16.74 5.03
CA LYS A 105 -1.44 17.77 5.11
C LYS A 105 -1.09 18.98 4.27
N LYS A 106 0.15 19.49 4.35
CA LYS A 106 0.62 20.62 3.54
C LYS A 106 0.45 20.36 2.04
N TYR A 107 0.87 19.19 1.55
CA TYR A 107 0.73 18.88 0.12
C TYR A 107 -0.72 18.67 -0.31
N MET A 108 -1.58 18.19 0.58
CA MET A 108 -3.01 18.14 0.29
C MET A 108 -3.63 19.54 0.27
N GLU A 109 -3.24 20.45 1.16
CA GLU A 109 -3.66 21.87 1.10
C GLU A 109 -3.23 22.54 -0.21
N VAL A 110 -2.04 22.19 -0.74
CA VAL A 110 -1.61 22.61 -2.09
C VAL A 110 -2.59 22.11 -3.16
N VAL A 111 -3.05 20.85 -3.08
CA VAL A 111 -4.07 20.30 -4.00
C VAL A 111 -5.36 21.12 -3.96
N PHE A 112 -5.84 21.51 -2.77
CA PHE A 112 -7.02 22.36 -2.67
C PHE A 112 -6.79 23.76 -3.24
N GLU A 113 -5.60 24.33 -3.07
CA GLU A 113 -5.28 25.63 -3.64
C GLU A 113 -5.29 25.61 -5.17
N ILE A 114 -4.65 24.61 -5.79
CA ILE A 114 -4.63 24.49 -7.26
C ILE A 114 -6.04 24.25 -7.82
N VAL A 115 -6.90 23.53 -7.11
CA VAL A 115 -8.30 23.32 -7.51
C VAL A 115 -9.07 24.64 -7.47
N LYS A 116 -8.87 25.46 -6.43
CA LYS A 116 -9.48 26.80 -6.33
C LYS A 116 -9.00 27.73 -7.43
N TRP A 117 -7.70 27.72 -7.71
CA TRP A 117 -7.11 28.48 -8.80
C TRP A 117 -7.71 28.05 -10.14
N GLN A 118 -7.79 26.75 -10.43
CA GLN A 118 -8.36 26.24 -11.68
C GLN A 118 -9.85 26.61 -11.81
N ALA A 119 -10.64 26.46 -10.75
CA ALA A 119 -12.05 26.85 -10.75
C ALA A 119 -12.23 28.34 -11.04
N THR A 120 -11.34 29.19 -10.50
CA THR A 120 -11.33 30.64 -10.77
C THR A 120 -11.02 30.92 -12.24
N CYS A 121 -9.98 30.30 -12.81
CA CYS A 121 -9.62 30.45 -14.22
C CYS A 121 -10.74 29.98 -15.16
N LEU A 122 -11.46 28.92 -14.80
CA LEU A 122 -12.57 28.37 -15.57
C LEU A 122 -13.93 29.03 -15.26
N GLN A 123 -13.97 30.00 -14.34
CA GLN A 123 -15.20 30.67 -13.88
C GLN A 123 -16.27 29.69 -13.33
N ILE A 124 -15.82 28.57 -12.74
CA ILE A 124 -16.67 27.56 -12.12
C ILE A 124 -16.94 27.97 -10.67
N LYS A 125 -18.22 28.00 -10.28
CA LYS A 125 -18.58 28.20 -8.87
C LYS A 125 -18.28 26.93 -8.08
N LEU A 126 -17.44 27.08 -7.05
CA LEU A 126 -17.20 26.03 -6.05
C LEU A 126 -18.42 25.89 -5.13
N CYS A 127 -19.49 25.28 -5.63
CA CYS A 127 -20.51 24.65 -4.79
C CYS A 127 -20.22 23.14 -4.68
N ASP A 128 -20.86 22.43 -3.74
CA ASP A 128 -20.64 20.98 -3.56
C ASP A 128 -20.84 20.18 -4.87
N ALA A 129 -21.74 20.65 -5.75
CA ALA A 129 -21.92 20.11 -7.10
C ALA A 129 -20.80 20.52 -8.09
N GLY A 130 -20.31 21.77 -8.04
CA GLY A 130 -19.28 22.29 -8.95
C GLY A 130 -17.88 21.71 -8.70
N LEU A 131 -17.63 21.21 -7.49
CA LEU A 131 -16.44 20.40 -7.22
C LEU A 131 -16.41 19.14 -8.11
N GLN A 132 -17.56 18.57 -8.50
CA GLN A 132 -17.61 17.29 -9.26
C GLN A 132 -16.83 17.36 -10.58
N ASP A 133 -16.78 18.55 -11.20
CA ASP A 133 -16.15 18.74 -12.51
C ASP A 133 -14.66 19.10 -12.45
N VAL A 134 -14.14 19.45 -11.26
CA VAL A 134 -12.74 19.81 -11.07
C VAL A 134 -12.00 18.72 -10.30
N ASN A 135 -10.84 18.34 -10.81
CA ASN A 135 -9.94 17.42 -10.13
C ASN A 135 -8.49 17.81 -10.44
N ALA A 136 -7.63 17.72 -9.44
CA ALA A 136 -6.23 18.08 -9.59
C ALA A 136 -5.35 17.19 -8.71
N SER A 137 -4.07 17.13 -9.05
CA SER A 137 -3.08 16.38 -8.29
C SER A 137 -1.73 17.06 -8.27
N VAL A 138 -0.95 16.73 -7.24
CA VAL A 138 0.44 17.10 -7.07
C VAL A 138 1.24 15.81 -6.92
N VAL A 139 2.30 15.67 -7.71
CA VAL A 139 3.28 14.59 -7.55
C VAL A 139 4.49 15.15 -6.82
N VAL A 140 4.89 14.47 -5.76
CA VAL A 140 5.98 14.89 -4.87
C VAL A 140 7.03 13.80 -4.80
N ASP A 141 8.27 14.24 -4.91
CA ASP A 141 9.42 13.43 -4.59
C ASP A 141 9.76 13.60 -3.09
N PRO A 142 9.54 12.56 -2.26
CA PRO A 142 9.79 12.67 -0.83
C PRO A 142 11.28 12.76 -0.47
N ASP A 143 12.20 12.32 -1.34
CA ASP A 143 13.63 12.28 -0.99
C ASP A 143 14.30 13.65 -1.12
N ILE A 144 13.77 14.51 -2.02
CA ILE A 144 14.20 15.92 -2.16
C ILE A 144 13.17 16.91 -1.62
N ASN A 145 12.04 16.42 -1.10
CA ASN A 145 10.92 17.21 -0.61
C ASN A 145 10.49 18.31 -1.60
N ALA A 146 10.27 17.92 -2.85
CA ALA A 146 9.92 18.82 -3.94
C ALA A 146 8.73 18.31 -4.75
N VAL A 147 7.93 19.24 -5.24
CA VAL A 147 6.89 18.98 -6.25
C VAL A 147 7.56 18.73 -7.59
N VAL A 148 7.30 17.56 -8.14
CA VAL A 148 7.74 17.15 -9.48
C VAL A 148 6.83 17.77 -10.53
N THR A 149 5.51 17.69 -10.33
CA THR A 149 4.52 18.23 -11.25
C THR A 149 3.17 18.46 -10.57
N ILE A 150 2.40 19.37 -11.15
CA ILE A 150 0.97 19.55 -10.92
C ILE A 150 0.22 19.01 -12.15
N ALA A 151 -0.99 18.48 -11.96
CA ALA A 151 -1.84 18.05 -13.05
C ALA A 151 -3.30 18.40 -12.77
N PHE A 152 -4.04 18.70 -13.83
CA PHE A 152 -5.46 19.06 -13.81
C PHE A 152 -6.27 18.06 -14.62
N ASP A 153 -7.58 17.99 -14.39
CA ASP A 153 -8.51 17.22 -15.21
C ASP A 153 -8.80 17.93 -16.52
N HIS A 154 -8.57 17.26 -17.65
CA HIS A 154 -8.88 17.78 -18.99
C HIS A 154 -9.89 16.89 -19.74
N ARG A 155 -10.77 16.18 -19.04
CA ARG A 155 -11.78 15.30 -19.70
C ARG A 155 -12.72 16.04 -20.65
N GLN A 156 -12.88 17.35 -20.47
CA GLN A 156 -13.66 18.19 -21.38
C GLN A 156 -13.02 18.32 -22.77
N THR A 157 -11.69 18.21 -22.87
CA THR A 157 -10.97 18.24 -24.15
C THR A 157 -10.69 16.84 -24.67
N HIS A 158 -10.37 15.88 -23.80
CA HIS A 158 -10.10 14.51 -24.19
C HIS A 158 -10.50 13.49 -23.10
N PRO A 159 -11.32 12.47 -23.41
CA PRO A 159 -11.93 11.59 -22.40
C PRO A 159 -10.92 10.78 -21.57
N LEU A 160 -9.71 10.51 -22.08
CA LEU A 160 -8.65 9.79 -21.34
C LEU A 160 -7.73 10.72 -20.52
N GLN A 161 -7.84 12.04 -20.66
CA GLN A 161 -6.97 13.00 -19.98
C GLN A 161 -7.47 13.29 -18.56
N HIS A 162 -7.52 12.23 -17.77
CA HIS A 162 -7.78 12.32 -16.33
C HIS A 162 -6.55 12.88 -15.62
N THR A 163 -6.76 13.51 -14.47
CA THR A 163 -5.72 14.09 -13.62
C THR A 163 -4.52 13.16 -13.38
N ALA A 164 -4.75 11.90 -13.02
CA ALA A 164 -3.66 10.94 -12.76
C ALA A 164 -2.87 10.57 -14.02
N MET A 165 -3.55 10.50 -15.18
CA MET A 165 -2.89 10.22 -16.46
C MET A 165 -1.98 11.38 -16.86
N ILE A 166 -2.48 12.62 -16.74
CA ILE A 166 -1.70 13.82 -17.01
C ILE A 166 -0.53 13.92 -16.02
N ALA A 167 -0.74 13.59 -14.75
CA ALA A 167 0.35 13.57 -13.77
C ALA A 167 1.47 12.61 -14.15
N ILE A 168 1.14 11.38 -14.58
CA ILE A 168 2.12 10.40 -15.05
C ILE A 168 2.84 10.91 -16.31
N ASP A 169 2.10 11.47 -17.27
CA ASP A 169 2.68 12.03 -18.49
C ASP A 169 3.64 13.19 -18.19
N ASN A 170 3.27 14.09 -17.27
CA ASN A 170 4.11 15.20 -16.86
C ASN A 170 5.39 14.74 -16.14
N VAL A 171 5.29 13.70 -15.29
CA VAL A 171 6.48 13.06 -14.71
C VAL A 171 7.36 12.48 -15.82
N ALA A 172 6.78 11.81 -16.82
CA ALA A 172 7.52 11.30 -17.96
C ALA A 172 8.24 12.42 -18.74
N ARG A 173 7.63 13.62 -18.89
CA ARG A 173 8.30 14.77 -19.51
C ARG A 173 9.56 15.20 -18.79
N THR A 174 9.56 15.17 -17.45
CA THR A 174 10.77 15.45 -16.67
C THR A 174 11.90 14.44 -16.89
N GLN A 175 11.59 13.32 -17.56
CA GLN A 175 12.49 12.21 -17.84
C GLN A 175 12.71 12.00 -19.36
N ASN A 176 12.54 13.07 -20.16
CA ASN A 176 12.66 13.06 -21.63
C ASN A 176 11.61 12.19 -22.35
N GLY A 177 10.48 11.90 -21.72
CA GLY A 177 9.32 11.24 -22.32
C GLY A 177 8.11 12.18 -22.38
N GLY A 178 6.91 11.62 -22.21
CA GLY A 178 5.64 12.33 -22.21
C GLY A 178 5.19 12.78 -23.60
N VAL A 179 3.87 12.94 -23.78
CA VAL A 179 3.26 13.20 -25.10
C VAL A 179 2.37 14.43 -25.10
N TRP A 180 1.64 14.70 -24.02
CA TRP A 180 0.71 15.83 -24.00
C TRP A 180 1.45 17.14 -23.78
N ASP A 181 0.80 18.27 -24.08
CA ASP A 181 1.29 19.59 -23.69
C ASP A 181 0.37 20.11 -22.59
N SER A 182 0.89 20.20 -21.37
CA SER A 182 0.13 20.67 -20.21
C SER A 182 1.06 21.48 -19.30
N ASN A 183 1.51 22.61 -19.82
CA ASN A 183 2.34 23.53 -19.07
C ASN A 183 1.58 24.11 -17.88
N ILE A 184 2.30 24.25 -16.77
CA ILE A 184 1.80 24.86 -15.55
C ILE A 184 2.08 26.36 -15.66
N SER A 185 1.13 27.21 -15.26
CA SER A 185 1.34 28.65 -15.21
C SER A 185 2.45 29.01 -14.23
N ASP A 186 3.42 29.82 -14.66
CA ASP A 186 4.49 30.33 -13.80
C ASP A 186 3.94 31.10 -12.60
N ASP A 187 2.85 31.87 -12.79
CA ASP A 187 2.17 32.60 -11.72
C ASP A 187 1.65 31.67 -10.63
N LEU A 188 1.09 30.51 -11.03
CA LEU A 188 0.64 29.50 -10.08
C LEU A 188 1.82 28.93 -9.29
N MET A 189 2.92 28.60 -9.97
CA MET A 189 4.11 28.05 -9.29
C MET A 189 4.71 29.04 -8.28
N ILE A 190 4.81 30.32 -8.65
CA ILE A 190 5.30 31.39 -7.78
C ILE A 190 4.37 31.52 -6.56
N ASN A 191 3.06 31.59 -6.77
CA ASN A 191 2.08 31.72 -5.69
C ASN A 191 2.17 30.56 -4.69
N LEU A 192 2.25 29.32 -5.18
CA LEU A 192 2.35 28.15 -4.32
C LEU A 192 3.65 28.11 -3.52
N LYS A 193 4.77 28.52 -4.13
CA LYS A 193 6.06 28.62 -3.46
C LYS A 193 6.03 29.65 -2.34
N GLU A 194 5.47 30.82 -2.57
CA GLU A 194 5.33 31.88 -1.57
C GLU A 194 4.37 31.48 -0.44
N LYS A 195 3.23 30.89 -0.77
CA LYS A 195 2.18 30.55 0.19
C LYS A 195 2.52 29.34 1.07
N PHE A 196 3.12 28.29 0.50
CA PHE A 196 3.33 27.01 1.19
C PHE A 196 4.81 26.67 1.43
N GLY A 197 5.75 27.49 0.95
CA GLY A 197 7.19 27.21 1.07
C GLY A 197 7.58 25.87 0.42
N ILE A 198 6.93 25.51 -0.69
CA ILE A 198 7.23 24.28 -1.43
C ILE A 198 8.31 24.53 -2.47
N ASN A 199 9.17 23.53 -2.67
CA ASN A 199 10.15 23.54 -3.75
C ASN A 199 9.58 22.80 -4.95
N PHE A 200 9.97 23.22 -6.15
CA PHE A 200 9.74 22.50 -7.40
C PHE A 200 11.06 21.96 -7.89
N GLY A 201 11.07 20.73 -8.40
CA GLY A 201 12.28 20.12 -8.95
C GLY A 201 12.20 18.60 -9.08
N VAL A 202 13.20 18.07 -9.77
CA VAL A 202 13.41 16.64 -9.97
C VAL A 202 14.83 16.26 -9.56
N ARG A 203 15.06 14.99 -9.23
CA ARG A 203 16.42 14.53 -8.88
C ARG A 203 17.34 14.66 -10.09
N ASP A 204 18.52 15.24 -9.86
CA ASP A 204 19.59 15.14 -10.84
C ASP A 204 19.97 13.67 -11.02
N SER A 205 19.97 13.20 -12.27
CA SER A 205 20.38 11.83 -12.62
C SER A 205 21.88 11.56 -12.41
N ASN A 206 22.61 12.47 -11.72
CA ASN A 206 24.06 12.52 -11.66
C ASN A 206 24.69 12.02 -10.34
N LYS A 207 24.12 10.98 -9.73
CA LYS A 207 24.85 10.15 -8.75
C LYS A 207 24.64 8.65 -9.07
N ASN A 208 25.55 8.12 -9.89
CA ASN A 208 25.86 6.69 -10.09
C ASN A 208 24.80 5.74 -10.71
N SER A 209 23.70 6.26 -11.27
CA SER A 209 22.81 5.50 -12.16
C SER A 209 22.46 6.36 -13.37
N LYS A 210 22.78 5.91 -14.59
CA LYS A 210 22.57 6.67 -15.83
C LYS A 210 21.10 6.96 -16.17
N GLU A 211 20.17 6.58 -15.31
CA GLU A 211 18.73 6.66 -15.50
C GLU A 211 18.13 7.17 -14.18
N GLY A 212 17.33 8.24 -14.25
CA GLY A 212 16.51 8.69 -13.13
C GLY A 212 15.48 7.63 -12.70
N PRO A 213 14.63 7.91 -11.68
CA PRO A 213 13.59 6.96 -11.29
C PRO A 213 12.66 6.67 -12.47
N TYR A 214 12.31 5.40 -12.71
CA TYR A 214 11.35 5.03 -13.74
C TYR A 214 9.97 5.63 -13.43
N LEU A 215 9.52 6.61 -14.23
CA LEU A 215 8.24 7.31 -14.04
C LEU A 215 8.08 7.79 -12.58
N CYS A 216 7.03 7.34 -11.89
CA CYS A 216 6.67 7.77 -10.55
C CYS A 216 7.30 6.90 -9.45
N THR A 217 8.33 6.11 -9.77
CA THR A 217 8.99 5.22 -8.79
C THR A 217 9.50 6.03 -7.59
N GLY A 218 9.00 5.70 -6.40
CA GLY A 218 9.38 6.38 -5.16
C GLY A 218 8.60 7.67 -4.86
N TYR A 219 7.74 8.13 -5.77
CA TYR A 219 6.98 9.37 -5.61
C TYR A 219 5.65 9.16 -4.91
N ASN A 220 5.21 10.19 -4.21
CA ASN A 220 3.88 10.27 -3.61
C ASN A 220 2.99 11.13 -4.51
N MET A 221 1.75 10.71 -4.74
CA MET A 221 0.75 11.52 -5.44
C MET A 221 -0.35 11.93 -4.47
N TYR A 222 -0.64 13.21 -4.44
CA TYR A 222 -1.79 13.81 -3.73
C TYR A 222 -2.81 14.18 -4.78
N ILE A 223 -4.01 13.61 -4.75
CA ILE A 223 -5.06 13.83 -5.75
C ILE A 223 -6.38 14.12 -5.04
N LEU A 224 -7.17 15.07 -5.55
CA LEU A 224 -8.40 15.47 -4.85
C LEU A 224 -9.40 14.29 -4.77
N ARG A 225 -9.70 13.66 -5.91
CA ARG A 225 -10.68 12.56 -6.03
C ARG A 225 -10.01 11.20 -6.18
N GLU A 226 -10.67 10.18 -5.65
CA GLU A 226 -10.26 8.80 -5.81
C GLU A 226 -10.11 8.41 -7.30
N PRO A 227 -8.93 7.91 -7.70
CA PRO A 227 -8.67 7.41 -9.05
C PRO A 227 -9.64 6.31 -9.49
N CYS A 228 -10.12 6.39 -10.73
CA CYS A 228 -10.91 5.31 -11.33
C CYS A 228 -10.04 4.11 -11.73
N HIS A 229 -10.65 3.01 -12.16
CA HIS A 229 -9.96 1.79 -12.63
C HIS A 229 -8.79 2.05 -13.59
N MET A 230 -9.01 2.87 -14.62
CA MET A 230 -7.96 3.23 -15.59
C MET A 230 -6.79 3.94 -14.90
N CYS A 231 -7.08 4.98 -14.12
CA CYS A 231 -6.07 5.76 -13.41
C CYS A 231 -5.32 4.89 -12.38
N SER A 232 -6.03 4.07 -11.60
CA SER A 232 -5.43 3.18 -10.60
C SER A 232 -4.50 2.16 -11.24
N MET A 233 -4.88 1.57 -12.38
CA MET A 233 -4.01 0.64 -13.10
C MET A 233 -2.81 1.37 -13.74
N ALA A 234 -2.99 2.59 -14.23
CA ALA A 234 -1.88 3.42 -14.71
C ALA A 234 -0.87 3.73 -13.59
N LEU A 235 -1.34 3.99 -12.36
CA LEU A 235 -0.47 4.20 -11.20
C LEU A 235 0.31 2.95 -10.80
N VAL A 236 -0.26 1.75 -10.98
CA VAL A 236 0.48 0.48 -10.85
C VAL A 236 1.62 0.44 -11.87
N HIS A 237 1.34 0.74 -13.13
CA HIS A 237 2.36 0.75 -14.19
C HIS A 237 3.43 1.85 -14.01
N ALA A 238 3.05 2.99 -13.45
CA ALA A 238 3.96 4.10 -13.13
C ALA A 238 4.78 3.86 -11.85
N ARG A 239 4.51 2.77 -11.10
CA ARG A 239 5.19 2.39 -9.86
C ARG A 239 5.15 3.45 -8.77
N THR A 240 4.06 4.21 -8.67
CA THR A 240 3.88 5.21 -7.61
C THR A 240 4.03 4.58 -6.24
N LYS A 241 4.66 5.28 -5.28
CA LYS A 241 4.91 4.75 -3.93
C LYS A 241 3.67 4.83 -3.05
N ARG A 242 3.04 6.00 -3.02
CA ARG A 242 1.86 6.28 -2.19
C ARG A 242 0.88 7.18 -2.91
N ILE A 243 -0.41 6.92 -2.69
CA ILE A 243 -1.51 7.78 -3.15
C ILE A 243 -2.25 8.32 -1.93
N PHE A 244 -2.49 9.62 -1.95
CA PHE A 244 -3.28 10.35 -0.99
C PHE A 244 -4.49 10.95 -1.72
N PHE A 245 -5.73 10.60 -1.34
CA PHE A 245 -6.93 11.28 -1.84
C PHE A 245 -7.94 11.66 -0.75
N CYS A 246 -8.75 12.70 -1.01
CA CYS A 246 -9.73 13.23 -0.05
C CYS A 246 -11.18 12.82 -0.33
N ILE A 247 -11.59 12.84 -1.61
CA ILE A 247 -12.98 12.62 -2.00
C ILE A 247 -13.13 11.23 -2.63
N ASP A 248 -13.97 10.40 -2.02
CA ASP A 248 -14.33 9.09 -2.57
C ASP A 248 -15.00 9.23 -3.95
N ASN A 249 -14.80 8.24 -4.80
CA ASN A 249 -15.47 8.14 -6.10
C ASN A 249 -16.36 6.90 -6.09
N GLU A 250 -17.55 7.04 -5.51
CA GLU A 250 -18.43 5.92 -5.16
C GLU A 250 -18.71 4.97 -6.34
N GLU A 251 -18.92 5.52 -7.54
CA GLU A 251 -19.29 4.73 -8.72
C GLU A 251 -18.09 4.13 -9.46
N LYS A 252 -16.94 4.83 -9.49
CA LYS A 252 -15.84 4.50 -10.43
C LYS A 252 -14.48 4.31 -9.75
N GLY A 253 -14.37 4.67 -8.47
CA GLY A 253 -13.15 4.68 -7.68
C GLY A 253 -12.62 3.29 -7.38
N ALA A 254 -11.34 3.05 -7.67
CA ALA A 254 -10.74 1.72 -7.66
C ALA A 254 -9.66 1.53 -6.58
N LEU A 255 -9.57 2.43 -5.59
CA LEU A 255 -8.60 2.32 -4.49
C LEU A 255 -9.25 2.03 -3.14
N LYS A 256 -10.52 2.41 -2.97
CA LYS A 256 -11.35 2.22 -1.77
C LYS A 256 -12.79 1.85 -2.13
N SER A 257 -13.42 2.55 -3.09
CA SER A 257 -14.87 2.51 -3.29
C SER A 257 -15.36 1.20 -3.88
N THR A 258 -15.09 0.94 -5.17
CA THR A 258 -15.58 -0.28 -5.84
C THR A 258 -14.64 -1.46 -5.63
N VAL A 259 -13.34 -1.19 -5.54
CA VAL A 259 -12.28 -2.19 -5.38
C VAL A 259 -11.06 -1.58 -4.69
N LYS A 260 -10.17 -2.42 -4.20
CA LYS A 260 -8.84 -2.05 -3.68
C LYS A 260 -7.76 -2.56 -4.62
N LEU A 261 -7.70 -1.99 -5.83
CA LEU A 261 -6.84 -2.49 -6.92
C LEU A 261 -5.38 -2.63 -6.49
N GLN A 262 -4.88 -1.68 -5.69
CA GLN A 262 -3.52 -1.66 -5.13
C GLN A 262 -3.20 -2.84 -4.20
N THR A 263 -4.18 -3.68 -3.83
CA THR A 263 -4.00 -4.83 -2.93
C THR A 263 -4.13 -6.18 -3.62
N ILE A 264 -4.41 -6.20 -4.92
CA ILE A 264 -4.59 -7.43 -5.71
C ILE A 264 -3.23 -8.14 -5.86
N SER A 265 -3.12 -9.36 -5.34
CA SER A 265 -1.86 -10.10 -5.27
C SER A 265 -1.27 -10.49 -6.63
N SER A 266 -2.10 -10.61 -7.67
CA SER A 266 -1.67 -10.94 -9.04
C SER A 266 -1.09 -9.75 -9.82
N LEU A 267 -1.12 -8.54 -9.26
CA LEU A 267 -0.51 -7.36 -9.88
C LEU A 267 0.99 -7.28 -9.55
N ASN A 268 1.76 -6.74 -10.50
CA ASN A 268 3.23 -6.70 -10.41
C ASN A 268 3.77 -5.59 -9.49
N HIS A 269 2.95 -4.61 -9.11
CA HIS A 269 3.33 -3.52 -8.22
C HIS A 269 2.19 -3.19 -7.27
N HIS A 270 2.54 -2.86 -6.02
CA HIS A 270 1.60 -2.48 -4.97
C HIS A 270 2.03 -1.15 -4.38
N PHE A 271 1.06 -0.32 -4.03
CA PHE A 271 1.32 0.98 -3.44
C PHE A 271 0.38 1.25 -2.28
N GLU A 272 0.81 2.13 -1.39
CA GLU A 272 0.05 2.47 -0.20
C GLU A 272 -0.99 3.53 -0.56
N VAL A 273 -2.18 3.41 0.02
CA VAL A 273 -3.28 4.35 -0.20
C VAL A 273 -3.74 4.88 1.14
N PHE A 274 -3.78 6.21 1.24
CA PHE A 274 -4.26 6.93 2.40
C PHE A 274 -5.40 7.84 1.96
N THR A 275 -6.41 7.96 2.82
CA THR A 275 -7.58 8.83 2.61
C THR A 275 -8.17 9.25 3.94
N GLY A 276 -9.16 10.14 3.92
CA GLY A 276 -9.83 10.64 5.12
C GLY A 276 -9.02 11.66 5.91
N PHE A 277 -8.10 12.38 5.25
CA PHE A 277 -7.42 13.53 5.84
C PHE A 277 -8.03 14.85 5.34
N LEU A 278 -8.04 15.81 6.27
CA LEU A 278 -8.89 17.01 6.39
C LEU A 278 -10.17 16.75 7.17
#